data_AF-A0A9P5RL24-F1
#
_entry.id   AF-A0A9P5RL24-F1
#
_cell.length_a   1.000
_cell.length_b   1.000
_cell.length_c   1.000
_cell.angle_alpha   90.00
_cell.angle_beta   90.00
_cell.angle_gamma   90.00
#
_symmetry.space_group_name_H-M   'P 1'
#
loop_
_entity.id
_entity.type
_entity.pdbx_description
1 polymer ?
#
loop_
_entity_poly.entity_id
_entity_poly.type
_entity_poly.pdbx_seq_one_letter_code
_entity_poly.pdbx_strand_id
1 'polypeptide(L)'
;MADKKIFTATDLAQHTHKDSLYLAIHGKVYDCSGFIDEHPGGEEVLLDEAGKDATESFEDVGHSDEARDIMSKLYVGEYQAGTGEKAKSTYASTPKPIPAADPVESGSKLQYVIALAVVAGAILWKVIR
;
A
#
# COMPACT_ATOMS: atom_id res chain seq x y z
N MET A 1 22.37 1.43 -21.05
CA MET A 1 21.84 1.95 -19.77
C MET A 1 20.46 2.50 -20.09
N ALA A 2 19.39 1.92 -19.55
CA ALA A 2 18.05 2.49 -19.77
C ALA A 2 17.97 3.81 -19.02
N ASP A 3 17.60 4.87 -19.72
CA ASP A 3 17.44 6.21 -19.19
C ASP A 3 16.30 6.18 -18.17
N LYS A 4 16.62 6.08 -16.87
CA LYS A 4 15.59 6.12 -15.82
C LYS A 4 15.09 7.55 -15.71
N LYS A 5 13.79 7.73 -15.97
CA LYS A 5 13.11 9.00 -15.71
C LYS A 5 12.99 9.20 -14.20
N ILE A 6 13.48 10.34 -13.72
CA ILE A 6 13.36 10.76 -12.32
C ILE A 6 12.10 11.61 -12.18
N PHE A 7 11.25 11.23 -11.25
CA PHE A 7 10.01 11.90 -10.91
C PHE A 7 10.15 12.59 -9.55
N THR A 8 9.59 13.78 -9.41
CA THR A 8 9.56 14.51 -8.13
C THR A 8 8.13 14.56 -7.59
N ALA A 9 7.96 14.96 -6.33
CA ALA A 9 6.62 15.13 -5.74
C ALA A 9 5.75 16.09 -6.57
N THR A 10 6.34 17.16 -7.10
CA THR A 10 5.64 18.12 -7.98
C THR A 10 5.25 17.50 -9.32
N ASP A 11 6.05 16.57 -9.84
CA ASP A 11 5.73 15.87 -11.08
C ASP A 11 4.54 14.92 -10.86
N LEU A 12 4.60 14.10 -9.81
CA LEU A 12 3.51 13.20 -9.42
C LEU A 12 2.19 13.94 -9.16
N ALA A 13 2.24 15.10 -8.51
CA ALA A 13 1.04 15.91 -8.22
C ALA A 13 0.30 16.40 -9.48
N GLN A 14 0.91 16.33 -10.67
CA GLN A 14 0.24 16.62 -11.94
C GLN A 14 -0.52 15.40 -12.52
N HIS A 15 -0.26 14.21 -11.97
CA HIS A 15 -0.77 12.93 -12.42
C HIS A 15 -1.75 12.33 -11.39
N THR A 16 -2.84 13.07 -11.13
CA THR A 16 -3.88 12.72 -10.13
C THR A 16 -5.22 12.35 -10.75
N HIS A 17 -5.25 12.05 -12.04
CA HIS A 17 -6.50 11.82 -12.78
C HIS A 17 -6.53 10.41 -13.35
N LYS A 18 -7.72 9.87 -13.60
CA LYS A 18 -7.89 8.52 -14.18
C LYS A 18 -7.08 8.25 -15.45
N ASP A 19 -6.96 9.26 -16.33
CA ASP A 19 -6.23 9.16 -17.60
C ASP A 19 -4.70 9.29 -17.40
N SER A 20 -4.28 9.79 -16.23
CA SER A 20 -2.89 10.03 -15.90
C SER A 20 -2.71 9.93 -14.39
N LEU A 21 -2.54 8.69 -13.91
CA LEU A 21 -2.53 8.34 -12.48
C LEU A 21 -1.18 7.73 -12.13
N TYR A 22 -0.31 8.53 -11.50
CA TYR A 22 1.01 8.06 -11.10
C TYR A 22 1.11 7.92 -9.59
N LEU A 23 1.75 6.84 -9.17
CA LEU A 23 1.92 6.49 -7.76
C LEU A 23 3.40 6.22 -7.50
N ALA A 24 3.92 6.70 -6.37
CA ALA A 24 5.22 6.29 -5.88
C ALA A 24 5.09 5.15 -4.87
N ILE A 25 5.78 4.04 -5.11
CA ILE A 25 5.81 2.88 -4.20
C ILE A 25 7.27 2.42 -4.09
N HIS A 26 7.80 2.33 -2.88
CA HIS A 26 9.20 1.96 -2.60
C HIS A 26 10.24 2.78 -3.38
N GLY A 27 9.99 4.08 -3.57
CA GLY A 27 10.90 4.97 -4.32
C GLY A 27 10.89 4.75 -5.84
N LYS A 28 9.91 4.02 -6.36
CA LYS A 28 9.68 3.81 -7.80
C LYS A 28 8.34 4.42 -8.18
N VAL A 29 8.23 4.91 -9.41
CA VAL A 29 6.98 5.47 -9.94
C VAL A 29 6.34 4.49 -10.90
N TYR A 30 5.04 4.33 -10.75
CA TYR A 30 4.19 3.44 -11.52
C TYR A 30 3.05 4.22 -12.17
N ASP A 31 2.79 3.94 -13.44
CA ASP A 31 1.64 4.46 -14.18
C ASP A 31 0.47 3.48 -14.09
N CYS A 32 -0.54 3.85 -13.32
CA CYS A 32 -1.73 3.03 -13.11
C CYS A 32 -2.93 3.51 -13.94
N SER A 33 -2.75 4.48 -14.86
CA SER A 33 -3.83 5.00 -15.71
C SER A 33 -4.55 3.90 -16.50
N GLY A 34 -3.81 2.94 -17.05
CA GLY A 34 -4.36 1.80 -17.78
C GLY A 34 -4.88 0.65 -16.91
N PHE A 35 -4.65 0.69 -15.60
CA PHE A 35 -5.01 -0.38 -14.66
C PHE A 35 -6.10 0.03 -13.67
N ILE A 36 -6.53 1.30 -13.68
CA ILE A 36 -7.46 1.86 -12.70
C ILE A 36 -8.80 1.11 -12.65
N ASP A 37 -9.39 0.77 -13.80
CA ASP A 37 -10.64 0.02 -13.90
C ASP A 37 -10.48 -1.49 -13.60
N GLU A 38 -9.27 -2.02 -13.73
CA GLU A 38 -8.95 -3.45 -13.50
C GLU A 38 -8.48 -3.70 -12.07
N HIS A 39 -8.33 -2.65 -11.25
CA HIS A 39 -7.86 -2.77 -9.89
C HIS A 39 -8.94 -3.41 -8.99
N PRO A 40 -8.67 -4.59 -8.39
CA PRO A 40 -9.66 -5.31 -7.58
C PRO A 40 -10.07 -4.57 -6.29
N GLY A 41 -9.26 -3.59 -5.84
CA GLY A 41 -9.58 -2.71 -4.71
C GLY A 41 -10.43 -1.49 -5.08
N GLY A 42 -10.77 -1.33 -6.37
CA GLY A 42 -11.52 -0.18 -6.89
C GLY A 42 -10.63 0.99 -7.33
N GLU A 43 -11.20 1.89 -8.16
CA GLU A 43 -10.51 3.09 -8.66
C GLU A 43 -10.31 4.16 -7.57
N GLU A 44 -11.22 4.20 -6.59
CA GLU A 44 -11.27 5.21 -5.54
C GLU A 44 -10.00 5.25 -4.68
N VAL A 45 -9.46 4.08 -4.32
CA VAL A 45 -8.24 3.98 -3.52
C VAL A 45 -6.99 4.39 -4.30
N LEU A 46 -6.96 4.16 -5.61
CA LEU A 46 -5.87 4.59 -6.47
C LEU A 46 -5.92 6.11 -6.67
N LEU A 47 -7.11 6.69 -6.82
CA LEU A 47 -7.31 8.12 -6.98
C LEU A 47 -6.99 8.89 -5.70
N ASP A 48 -7.34 8.35 -4.52
CA ASP A 48 -6.99 8.98 -3.25
C ASP A 48 -5.46 9.09 -3.10
N GLU A 49 -4.74 8.02 -3.44
CA GLU A 49 -3.27 7.95 -3.36
C GLU A 49 -2.54 8.52 -4.58
N ALA A 50 -3.28 9.00 -5.60
CA ALA A 50 -2.68 9.49 -6.82
C ALA A 50 -1.79 10.71 -6.58
N GLY A 51 -0.64 10.74 -7.24
CA GLY A 51 0.31 11.84 -7.16
C GLY A 51 1.12 11.94 -5.86
N LYS A 52 1.03 10.95 -4.97
CA LYS A 52 1.81 10.85 -3.73
C LYS A 52 2.52 9.49 -3.60
N ASP A 53 3.28 9.35 -2.51
CA ASP A 53 3.88 8.07 -2.12
C ASP A 53 2.82 7.20 -1.42
N ALA A 54 2.45 6.11 -2.07
CA ALA A 54 1.45 5.15 -1.66
C ALA A 54 2.07 3.88 -1.06
N THR A 55 3.36 3.93 -0.66
CA THR A 55 4.07 2.75 -0.15
C THR A 55 3.39 2.17 1.07
N GLU A 56 2.99 3.03 2.01
CA GLU A 56 2.34 2.61 3.25
C GLU A 56 0.99 1.93 2.98
N SER A 57 0.14 2.57 2.17
CA SER A 57 -1.16 2.03 1.76
C SER A 57 -1.03 0.70 0.99
N PHE A 58 -0.02 0.58 0.12
CA PHE A 58 0.22 -0.65 -0.64
C PHE A 58 0.65 -1.82 0.25
N GLU A 59 1.51 -1.57 1.25
CA GLU A 59 1.98 -2.58 2.20
C GLU A 59 0.90 -2.96 3.24
N ASP A 60 0.10 -2.00 3.70
CA ASP A 60 -0.99 -2.24 4.67
C ASP A 60 -2.05 -3.20 4.11
N VAL A 61 -2.42 -3.02 2.84
CA VAL A 61 -3.37 -3.90 2.14
C VAL A 61 -2.81 -5.32 1.98
N GLY A 62 -1.49 -5.49 1.89
CA GLY A 62 -0.86 -6.79 1.79
C GLY A 62 -1.09 -7.48 0.45
N HIS A 63 -0.84 -6.78 -0.66
CA HIS A 63 -0.95 -7.33 -2.02
C HIS A 63 -0.19 -8.66 -2.21
N SER A 64 -0.71 -9.54 -3.07
CA SER A 64 -0.06 -10.82 -3.43
C SER A 64 1.17 -10.63 -4.31
N ASP A 65 2.01 -11.67 -4.45
CA ASP A 65 3.19 -11.64 -5.32
C ASP A 65 2.82 -11.41 -6.80
N GLU A 66 1.69 -11.96 -7.26
CA GLU A 66 1.17 -11.74 -8.61
C GLU A 66 0.82 -10.26 -8.85
N ALA A 67 0.23 -9.58 -7.86
CA ALA A 67 -0.06 -8.16 -7.97
C ALA A 67 1.23 -7.32 -8.08
N ARG A 68 2.30 -7.74 -7.39
CA ARG A 68 3.63 -7.10 -7.51
C ARG A 68 4.29 -7.32 -8.88
N ASP A 69 4.05 -8.46 -9.52
CA ASP A 69 4.50 -8.71 -10.90
C ASP A 69 3.77 -7.79 -11.90
N ILE A 70 2.46 -7.63 -11.74
CA ILE A 70 1.66 -6.68 -12.55
C ILE A 70 2.17 -5.25 -12.35
N MET A 71 2.35 -4.83 -11.10
CA MET A 71 2.90 -3.52 -10.76
C MET A 71 4.27 -3.29 -11.42
N SER A 72 5.12 -4.30 -11.48
CA SER A 72 6.44 -4.18 -12.12
C SER A 72 6.36 -3.87 -13.62
N LYS A 73 5.27 -4.24 -14.30
CA LYS A 73 5.02 -3.89 -15.72
C LYS A 73 4.59 -2.43 -15.91
N LEU A 74 4.04 -1.82 -14.86
CA LEU A 74 3.57 -0.43 -14.85
C LEU A 74 4.68 0.57 -14.47
N TYR A 75 5.91 0.08 -14.28
CA TYR A 75 7.04 0.91 -13.87
C TYR A 75 7.42 1.94 -14.95
N VAL A 76 7.49 3.22 -14.57
CA VAL A 76 7.86 4.32 -15.47
C VAL A 76 9.16 5.01 -15.08
N GLY A 77 9.58 4.95 -13.81
CA GLY A 77 10.77 5.67 -13.36
C GLY A 77 11.04 5.58 -11.86
N GLU A 78 11.97 6.40 -11.38
CA GLU A 78 12.32 6.46 -9.95
C GLU A 78 11.81 7.75 -9.31
N TYR A 79 11.37 7.63 -8.07
CA TYR A 79 10.84 8.75 -7.28
C TYR A 79 11.96 9.38 -6.47
N GLN A 80 12.15 10.69 -6.61
CA GLN A 80 13.07 11.48 -5.82
C GLN A 80 12.28 12.43 -4.91
N ALA A 81 12.10 12.01 -3.65
CA ALA A 81 11.63 12.90 -2.60
C ALA A 81 12.71 13.97 -2.35
N GLY A 82 12.32 15.25 -2.42
CA GLY A 82 13.25 16.36 -2.24
C GLY A 82 13.96 16.31 -0.89
N THR A 83 15.28 16.51 -0.92
CA THR A 83 16.25 16.58 0.18
C THR A 83 16.92 15.26 0.63
N GLY A 84 18.08 14.98 0.02
CA GLY A 84 19.31 14.91 0.81
C GLY A 84 19.76 13.58 1.42
N GLU A 85 18.92 12.57 1.62
CA GLU A 85 19.40 11.29 2.16
C GLU A 85 18.94 10.10 1.33
N LYS A 86 19.92 9.52 0.62
CA LYS A 86 20.11 8.08 0.42
C LYS A 86 18.87 7.25 0.79
N ALA A 87 17.92 7.15 -0.14
CA ALA A 87 17.12 5.94 -0.22
C ALA A 87 18.07 4.82 -0.67
N LYS A 88 18.86 4.30 0.27
CA LYS A 88 19.28 2.92 0.22
C LYS A 88 17.97 2.15 0.11
N SER A 89 17.58 1.79 -1.12
CA SER A 89 16.71 0.64 -1.32
C SER A 89 17.53 -0.60 -0.92
N THR A 90 17.73 -0.73 0.39
CA THR A 90 17.82 -1.99 1.09
C THR A 90 16.39 -2.50 1.30
N TYR A 91 15.57 -2.49 0.25
CA TYR A 91 14.71 -3.63 -0.01
C TYR A 91 15.51 -4.59 -0.87
N ALA A 92 16.62 -5.08 -0.29
CA ALA A 92 17.15 -6.35 -0.71
C ALA A 92 15.97 -7.32 -0.66
N SER A 93 15.80 -8.14 -1.68
CA SER A 93 15.15 -9.44 -1.55
C SER A 93 15.84 -10.16 -0.39
N THR A 94 15.40 -9.87 0.81
CA THR A 94 15.62 -10.68 1.99
C THR A 94 14.26 -11.30 2.21
N PRO A 95 14.11 -12.63 2.04
CA PRO A 95 13.03 -13.27 2.79
C PRO A 95 13.20 -12.78 4.22
N LYS A 96 12.10 -12.28 4.80
CA LYS A 96 11.95 -12.05 6.24
C LYS A 96 12.82 -13.09 6.97
N PRO A 97 13.83 -12.71 7.78
CA PRO A 97 14.59 -13.72 8.50
C PRO A 97 13.58 -14.54 9.29
N ILE A 98 13.46 -15.81 8.92
CA ILE A 98 12.88 -16.82 9.78
C ILE A 98 13.96 -17.02 10.84
N PRO A 99 13.82 -16.54 12.10
CA PRO A 99 14.58 -17.15 13.16
C PRO A 99 14.12 -18.60 13.22
N ALA A 100 14.98 -19.51 12.76
CA ALA A 100 14.76 -20.93 12.95
C ALA A 100 14.64 -21.18 14.46
N ALA A 101 13.45 -21.67 14.85
CA ALA A 101 13.17 -22.58 15.95
C ALA A 101 13.43 -22.12 17.40
N ASP A 102 12.57 -22.21 18.42
CA ASP A 102 11.12 -22.38 18.72
C ASP A 102 11.00 -22.16 20.28
N PRO A 103 9.84 -22.19 20.97
CA PRO A 103 8.46 -21.87 20.59
C PRO A 103 7.76 -20.90 21.59
N VAL A 104 6.80 -20.10 21.11
CA VAL A 104 5.50 -19.95 21.80
C VAL A 104 4.47 -19.55 20.75
N GLU A 105 3.92 -20.59 20.12
CA GLU A 105 2.89 -20.47 19.13
C GLU A 105 1.50 -20.43 19.76
N SER A 106 0.63 -19.74 19.05
CA SER A 106 -0.80 -19.99 18.96
C SER A 106 -1.71 -19.21 19.90
N GLY A 107 -2.16 -18.07 19.35
CA GLY A 107 -3.56 -17.66 19.43
C GLY A 107 -3.85 -16.54 20.41
N SER A 108 -4.28 -15.38 19.91
CA SER A 108 -5.68 -15.26 19.49
C SER A 108 -6.02 -13.83 19.05
N LYS A 109 -6.97 -13.77 18.13
CA LYS A 109 -7.58 -12.62 17.48
C LYS A 109 -8.17 -11.67 18.52
N LEU A 110 -7.56 -10.51 18.78
CA LEU A 110 -8.13 -9.52 19.71
C LEU A 110 -8.17 -8.07 19.20
N GLN A 111 -8.20 -7.87 17.88
CA GLN A 111 -8.53 -6.56 17.30
C GLN A 111 -9.89 -6.52 16.57
N TYR A 112 -10.60 -7.65 16.50
CA TYR A 112 -11.93 -7.75 15.88
C TYR A 112 -13.09 -8.07 16.86
N VAL A 113 -12.89 -7.98 18.17
CA VAL A 113 -13.96 -8.23 19.18
C VAL A 113 -14.57 -6.96 19.78
N ILE A 114 -14.00 -5.78 19.55
CA ILE A 114 -14.51 -4.55 20.18
C ILE A 114 -15.76 -4.01 19.44
N ALA A 115 -15.98 -4.42 18.18
CA ALA A 115 -17.14 -4.00 17.39
C ALA A 115 -18.43 -4.81 17.65
N LEU A 116 -18.41 -5.88 18.47
CA LEU A 116 -19.61 -6.66 18.84
C LEU A 116 -20.04 -6.48 20.32
N ALA A 117 -19.34 -5.66 21.09
CA ALA A 117 -19.67 -5.43 22.51
C ALA A 117 -20.66 -4.26 22.73
N VAL A 118 -20.89 -3.41 21.72
CA VAL A 118 -21.79 -2.25 21.85
C VAL A 118 -23.28 -2.64 21.74
N VAL A 119 -23.61 -3.78 21.13
CA VAL A 119 -25.00 -4.22 20.96
C VAL A 119 -25.53 -5.00 22.17
N ALA A 120 -24.67 -5.70 22.94
CA ALA A 120 -25.10 -6.48 24.10
C ALA A 120 -25.47 -5.61 25.33
N GLY A 121 -24.84 -4.43 25.48
CA GLY A 121 -25.15 -3.50 26.58
C GLY A 121 -26.52 -2.81 26.46
N ALA A 122 -27.00 -2.59 25.23
CA ALA A 122 -28.28 -1.93 24.97
C ALA A 122 -29.50 -2.83 25.21
N ILE A 123 -29.33 -4.15 25.09
CA ILE A 123 -30.43 -5.13 25.26
C ILE A 123 -30.68 -5.41 26.76
N LEU A 124 -29.64 -5.35 27.60
CA LEU A 124 -29.78 -5.58 29.04
C LEU A 124 -30.43 -4.41 29.80
N TRP A 125 -30.36 -3.17 29.29
CA TRP A 125 -31.04 -2.02 29.92
C TRP A 125 -32.56 -2.03 29.74
N LYS A 126 -33.09 -2.75 28.74
CA LYS A 126 -34.53 -2.76 28.42
C LYS A 126 -35.32 -3.89 29.09
N VAL A 127 -34.64 -4.87 29.72
CA VAL A 127 -35.28 -6.02 30.40
C VAL A 127 -35.38 -5.82 31.92
N ILE A 128 -34.75 -4.79 32.50
CA ILE A 128 -34.84 -4.44 33.92
C ILE A 128 -35.66 -3.15 34.14
N ARG A 129 -36.56 -2.81 33.20
CA ARG A 129 -37.58 -1.78 33.38
C ARG A 129 -38.95 -2.29 32.99
#